data_AF-A0A928HIT2-F1
#
_entry.id   AF-A0A928HIT2-F1
#
_cell.length_a   1.000
_cell.length_b   1.000
_cell.length_c   1.000
_cell.angle_alpha   90.00
_cell.angle_beta   90.00
_cell.angle_gamma   90.00
#
_symmetry.space_group_name_H-M   'P 1'
#
loop_
_entity.id
_entity.type
_entity.pdbx_description
1 polymer ?
#
loop_
_entity_poly.entity_id
_entity_poly.type
_entity_poly.pdbx_seq_one_letter_code
_entity_poly.pdbx_strand_id
1 'polypeptide(L)'
;MFKVFMLYEVNPTTWFYLSLLMITGIFFKFRRLWSVRNLDLFLLLSLGPALLLIAHDFYFGYIAMFASLLGILIRMLCDPLMIRRPLLEVNLSKGGLIFCCAALMLFQVAGLILTQTREVTESQVNSSLEQLMMFNLNRHLLKAEMEQNNITRETAAAPPARADSSQKLILVHGPGLPFFTRLADFPRRWRYERMKKEYLSEHQNT
;
A
#
# COMPACT_ATOMS: atom_id res chain seq x y z
N MET A 1 -11.07 -17.81 0.06
CA MET A 1 -10.59 -17.36 1.38
C MET A 1 -9.15 -16.82 1.34
N PHE A 2 -8.19 -17.48 0.68
CA PHE A 2 -6.78 -17.01 0.60
C PHE A 2 -6.53 -15.68 -0.15
N LYS A 3 -7.46 -15.22 -1.01
CA LYS A 3 -7.29 -13.99 -1.80
C LYS A 3 -7.45 -12.68 -1.02
N VAL A 4 -8.13 -12.69 0.12
CA VAL A 4 -8.40 -11.46 0.91
C VAL A 4 -7.14 -10.97 1.62
N PHE A 5 -6.28 -11.89 2.08
CA PHE A 5 -5.04 -11.53 2.78
C PHE A 5 -3.98 -10.87 1.90
N MET A 6 -4.00 -11.10 0.58
CA MET A 6 -3.01 -10.53 -0.35
C MET A 6 -3.34 -9.10 -0.82
N LEU A 7 -4.56 -8.61 -0.58
CA LEU A 7 -4.99 -7.26 -0.98
C LEU A 7 -4.80 -6.21 0.15
N TYR A 8 -4.51 -6.68 1.36
CA TYR A 8 -4.27 -5.85 2.53
C TYR A 8 -2.77 -5.75 2.81
N GLU A 9 -2.04 -5.11 1.90
CA GLU A 9 -0.67 -4.65 2.18
C GLU A 9 -0.75 -3.48 3.16
N VAL A 10 -0.70 -3.79 4.45
CA VAL A 10 -0.41 -2.79 5.47
C VAL A 10 0.99 -2.28 5.21
N ASN A 11 1.13 -0.96 5.06
CA ASN A 11 2.42 -0.32 4.89
C ASN A 11 3.44 -0.86 5.92
N PRO A 12 4.66 -1.25 5.51
CA PRO A 12 5.68 -1.79 6.42
C PRO A 12 5.99 -0.86 7.61
N THR A 13 5.84 0.44 7.39
CA THR A 13 5.99 1.49 8.41
C THR A 13 4.93 1.40 9.52
N THR A 14 3.71 0.96 9.23
CA THR A 14 2.64 0.80 10.23
C THR A 14 2.99 -0.28 11.26
N TRP A 15 3.56 -1.40 10.80
CA TRP A 15 4.05 -2.46 11.70
C TRP A 15 5.20 -1.97 12.58
N PHE A 16 6.12 -1.19 11.99
CA PHE A 16 7.21 -0.58 12.74
C PHE A 16 6.68 0.36 13.84
N TYR A 17 5.71 1.22 13.54
CA TYR A 17 5.09 2.10 14.54
C TYR A 17 4.39 1.31 15.65
N LEU A 18 3.67 0.24 15.31
CA LEU A 18 3.02 -0.62 16.31
C LEU A 18 4.03 -1.29 17.24
N SER A 19 5.10 -1.86 16.68
CA SER A 19 6.18 -2.48 17.46
C SER A 19 6.90 -1.46 18.35
N LEU A 20 7.22 -0.27 17.83
CA LEU A 20 7.85 0.81 18.59
C LEU A 20 6.98 1.26 19.77
N LEU A 21 5.67 1.39 19.52
CA LEU A 21 4.68 1.79 20.50
C LEU A 21 4.51 0.74 21.60
N MET A 22 4.50 -0.55 21.24
CA MET A 22 4.39 -1.66 22.19
C MET A 22 5.67 -1.86 23.00
N ILE A 23 6.85 -1.76 22.38
CA ILE A 23 8.14 -1.81 23.08
C ILE A 23 8.21 -0.69 24.11
N THR A 24 7.80 0.52 23.73
CA THR A 24 7.73 1.65 24.66
C THR A 24 6.74 1.38 25.79
N GLY A 25 5.52 0.90 25.50
CA GLY A 25 4.53 0.64 26.56
C GLY A 25 4.89 -0.46 27.55
N ILE A 26 5.58 -1.51 27.09
CA ILE A 26 5.94 -2.68 27.92
C ILE A 26 7.20 -2.44 28.75
N PHE A 27 8.21 -1.80 28.16
CA PHE A 27 9.54 -1.71 28.78
C PHE A 27 9.82 -0.33 29.41
N PHE A 28 9.05 0.72 29.08
CA PHE A 28 9.27 2.05 29.63
C PHE A 28 8.71 2.17 31.05
N LYS A 29 9.60 2.47 32.01
CA LYS A 29 9.23 2.68 33.42
C LYS A 29 8.98 4.18 33.69
N PHE A 30 7.72 4.61 33.60
CA PHE A 30 7.30 6.02 33.77
C PHE A 30 7.66 6.68 35.11
N ARG A 31 7.87 5.90 36.19
CA ARG A 31 8.21 6.46 37.53
C ARG A 31 9.63 7.02 37.63
N ARG A 32 10.55 6.67 36.71
CA ARG A 32 11.93 7.13 36.76
C ARG A 32 12.56 7.08 35.36
N LEU A 33 12.48 8.20 34.65
CA LEU A 33 12.98 8.35 33.28
C LEU A 33 14.48 8.01 33.16
N TRP A 34 15.26 8.28 34.21
CA TRP A 34 16.71 8.01 34.32
C TRP A 34 17.02 6.68 35.00
N SER A 35 16.31 5.61 34.64
CA SER A 35 16.70 4.26 35.01
C SER A 35 17.71 3.74 33.99
N VAL A 36 18.74 3.05 34.48
CA VAL A 36 19.77 2.41 33.64
C VAL A 36 19.14 1.49 32.56
N ARG A 37 18.00 0.86 32.86
CA ARG A 37 17.24 0.05 31.89
C ARG A 37 16.52 0.87 30.81
N ASN A 38 16.02 2.05 31.18
CA ASN A 38 15.33 2.91 30.24
C ASN A 38 16.31 3.58 29.27
N LEU A 39 17.52 3.86 29.76
CA LEU A 39 18.63 4.32 28.96
C LEU A 39 19.08 3.25 27.94
N ASP A 40 19.10 1.97 28.34
CA ASP A 40 19.38 0.85 27.44
C ASP A 40 18.34 0.73 26.30
N LEU A 41 17.05 0.86 26.62
CA LEU A 41 15.98 0.93 25.61
C LEU A 41 16.15 2.12 24.67
N PHE A 42 16.55 3.28 25.18
CA PHE A 42 16.76 4.49 24.36
C PHE A 42 17.94 4.33 23.40
N LEU A 43 19.03 3.71 23.87
CA LEU A 43 20.19 3.37 23.04
C LEU A 43 19.81 2.40 21.93
N LEU A 44 19.01 1.37 22.23
CA LEU A 44 18.47 0.43 21.24
C LEU A 44 17.50 1.10 20.25
N LEU A 45 16.61 1.96 20.74
CA LEU A 45 15.67 2.68 19.89
C LEU A 45 16.38 3.68 18.97
N SER A 46 17.50 4.26 19.42
CA SER A 46 18.31 5.22 18.66
C SER A 46 19.10 4.56 17.53
N LEU A 47 19.32 3.24 17.56
CA LEU A 47 20.01 2.54 16.46
C LEU A 47 19.21 2.60 15.15
N GLY A 48 17.89 2.44 15.22
CA GLY A 48 16.98 2.53 14.08
C GLY A 48 17.12 3.85 13.27
N PRO A 49 16.93 5.03 13.89
CA PRO A 49 17.11 6.30 13.19
C PRO A 49 18.58 6.55 12.83
N ALA A 50 19.57 6.08 13.60
CA ALA A 50 20.98 6.24 13.25
C ALA A 50 21.31 5.54 11.91
N LEU A 51 20.81 4.31 11.70
CA LEU A 51 20.91 3.60 10.41
C LEU A 51 20.20 4.35 9.28
N LEU A 52 19.02 4.92 9.55
CA LEU A 52 18.27 5.70 8.56
C LEU A 52 19.02 6.97 8.11
N LEU A 53 19.68 7.66 9.04
CA LEU A 53 20.48 8.85 8.74
C LEU A 53 21.71 8.49 7.90
N ILE A 54 22.36 7.36 8.17
CA ILE A 54 23.48 6.87 7.34
C ILE A 54 23.00 6.56 5.92
N ALA A 55 21.82 5.95 5.77
CA ALA A 55 21.25 5.64 4.46
C ALA A 55 20.91 6.89 3.61
N HIS A 56 20.76 8.06 4.25
CA HIS A 56 20.57 9.35 3.58
C HIS A 56 21.84 10.21 3.55
N ASP A 57 23.02 9.59 3.70
CA ASP A 57 24.35 10.24 3.67
C ASP A 57 24.57 11.34 4.73
N PHE A 58 23.78 11.35 5.81
CA PHE A 58 23.99 12.28 6.92
C PHE A 58 25.10 11.77 7.85
N TYR A 59 26.18 12.56 7.98
CA TYR A 59 27.32 12.28 8.87
C TYR A 59 26.92 12.11 10.35
N PHE A 60 25.82 12.76 10.78
CA PHE A 60 25.25 12.59 12.12
C PHE A 60 24.85 11.14 12.43
N GLY A 61 24.53 10.34 11.41
CA GLY A 61 24.19 8.92 11.59
C GLY A 61 25.36 8.09 12.11
N TYR A 62 26.58 8.32 11.62
CA TYR A 62 27.78 7.63 12.12
C TYR A 62 28.08 7.98 13.57
N ILE A 63 27.94 9.26 13.93
CA ILE A 63 28.14 9.73 15.32
C ILE A 63 27.09 9.08 16.24
N ALA A 64 25.83 9.03 15.79
CA ALA A 64 24.74 8.43 16.56
C ALA A 64 24.91 6.89 16.73
N MET A 65 25.35 6.17 15.69
CA MET A 65 25.69 4.75 15.81
C MET A 65 26.85 4.56 16.78
N PHE A 66 27.94 5.31 16.60
CA PHE A 66 29.10 5.19 17.47
C PHE A 66 28.74 5.47 18.94
N ALA A 67 27.98 6.53 19.19
CA ALA A 67 27.53 6.88 20.54
C ALA A 67 26.60 5.82 21.15
N SER A 68 25.68 5.25 20.37
CA SER A 68 24.76 4.21 20.86
C SER A 68 25.48 2.90 21.16
N LEU A 69 26.37 2.45 20.28
CA LEU A 69 27.20 1.27 20.54
C LEU A 69 28.15 1.48 21.72
N LEU A 70 28.78 2.65 21.83
CA LEU A 70 29.67 2.98 22.95
C LEU A 70 28.89 3.01 24.27
N GLY A 71 27.67 3.56 24.28
CA GLY A 71 26.79 3.55 25.45
C GLY A 71 26.43 2.15 25.92
N ILE A 72 26.10 1.24 24.98
CA ILE A 72 25.81 -0.17 25.28
C ILE A 72 27.07 -0.89 25.80
N LEU A 73 28.24 -0.62 25.20
CA LEU A 73 29.51 -1.18 25.63
C LEU A 73 29.86 -0.77 27.07
N ILE A 74 29.78 0.53 27.37
CA ILE A 74 30.00 1.05 28.73
C ILE A 74 29.01 0.41 29.70
N ARG A 75 27.75 0.24 29.28
CA ARG A 75 26.73 -0.41 30.12
C ARG A 75 27.06 -1.87 30.43
N MET A 76 27.53 -2.64 29.44
CA MET A 76 28.01 -4.01 29.65
C MET A 76 29.20 -4.05 30.61
N LEU A 77 30.13 -3.10 30.49
CA LEU A 77 31.31 -3.01 31.37
C LEU A 77 30.96 -2.59 32.80
N CYS A 78 29.90 -1.80 32.97
CA CYS A 78 29.39 -1.38 34.27
C CYS A 78 28.47 -2.41 34.94
N ASP A 79 28.00 -3.44 34.23
CA ASP A 79 27.10 -4.47 34.78
C ASP A 79 27.71 -5.26 35.96
N PRO A 80 29.01 -5.65 35.92
CA PRO A 80 29.69 -6.28 37.06
C PRO A 80 29.88 -5.35 38.28
N LEU A 81 29.89 -4.02 38.06
CA LEU A 81 30.07 -3.04 39.13
C LEU A 81 28.79 -2.83 39.96
N MET A 82 27.61 -3.23 39.43
CA MET A 82 26.35 -3.15 40.16
C MET A 82 26.17 -4.34 41.11
N ILE A 83 26.32 -4.08 42.40
CA ILE A 83 25.91 -5.00 43.48
C ILE A 83 24.41 -5.28 43.34
N ARG A 84 24.04 -6.54 43.09
CA ARG A 84 22.66 -6.99 42.86
C ARG A 84 21.82 -6.77 44.12
N ARG A 85 20.95 -5.75 44.14
CA ARG A 85 19.86 -5.65 45.13
C ARG A 85 18.62 -6.36 44.57
N PRO A 86 18.17 -7.48 45.18
CA PRO A 86 17.03 -8.24 44.67
C PRO A 86 15.73 -7.56 45.09
N LEU A 87 15.20 -6.70 44.22
CA LEU A 87 13.78 -6.31 44.22
C LEU A 87 13.34 -6.21 42.75
N LEU A 88 12.84 -7.32 42.19
CA LEU A 88 12.07 -7.28 40.96
C LEU A 88 10.72 -6.63 41.27
N GLU A 89 10.67 -5.30 41.32
CA GLU A 89 9.42 -4.62 41.05
C GLU A 89 8.95 -5.05 39.66
N VAL A 90 7.70 -5.47 39.54
CA VAL A 90 7.07 -5.91 38.27
C VAL A 90 7.45 -4.90 37.17
N ASN A 91 8.12 -5.39 36.13
CA ASN A 91 8.61 -4.55 35.03
C ASN A 91 7.46 -3.91 34.25
N LEU A 92 6.30 -4.56 34.29
CA LEU A 92 5.05 -4.06 33.74
C LEU A 92 4.35 -3.15 34.76
N SER A 93 4.57 -1.85 34.64
CA SER A 93 3.88 -0.86 35.48
C SER A 93 2.39 -0.79 35.12
N LYS A 94 1.53 -0.48 36.10
CA LYS A 94 0.10 -0.21 35.85
C LYS A 94 -0.11 0.85 34.75
N GLY A 95 0.77 1.86 34.70
CA GLY A 95 0.76 2.89 33.66
C GLY A 95 1.09 2.36 32.27
N GLY A 96 2.09 1.49 32.15
CA GLY A 96 2.43 0.82 30.87
C GLY A 96 1.31 -0.07 30.35
N LEU A 97 0.60 -0.77 31.23
CA LEU A 97 -0.56 -1.58 30.85
C LEU A 97 -1.70 -0.72 30.29
N ILE A 98 -2.04 0.39 30.96
CA ILE A 98 -3.08 1.33 30.52
C ILE A 98 -2.68 1.97 29.19
N PHE A 99 -1.42 2.38 29.05
CA PHE A 99 -0.89 2.96 27.83
C PHE A 99 -0.95 1.98 26.65
N CYS A 100 -0.46 0.75 26.80
CA CYS A 100 -0.56 -0.28 25.76
C CYS A 100 -2.01 -0.53 25.35
N CYS A 101 -2.93 -0.61 26.31
CA CYS A 101 -4.35 -0.87 26.03
C CYS A 101 -4.98 0.29 25.25
N ALA A 102 -4.76 1.53 25.69
CA ALA A 102 -5.26 2.72 25.01
C ALA A 102 -4.65 2.88 23.61
N ALA A 103 -3.35 2.64 23.48
CA ALA A 103 -2.64 2.80 22.22
C ALA A 103 -3.02 1.73 21.20
N LEU A 104 -3.22 0.47 21.63
CA LEU A 104 -3.77 -0.58 20.77
C LEU A 104 -5.21 -0.25 20.35
N MET A 105 -6.05 0.25 21.27
CA MET A 105 -7.41 0.64 20.95
C MET A 105 -7.44 1.76 19.89
N LEU A 106 -6.65 2.81 20.08
CA LEU A 106 -6.55 3.93 19.12
C LEU A 106 -5.97 3.48 17.78
N PHE A 107 -4.93 2.64 17.79
CA PHE A 107 -4.32 2.11 16.57
C PHE A 107 -5.32 1.23 15.78
N GLN A 108 -6.07 0.38 16.48
CA GLN A 108 -7.11 -0.45 15.84
C GLN A 108 -8.26 0.41 15.30
N VAL A 109 -8.72 1.42 16.06
CA VAL A 109 -9.76 2.35 15.59
C VAL A 109 -9.28 3.15 14.37
N ALA A 110 -8.04 3.63 14.38
CA ALA A 110 -7.44 4.30 13.23
C ALA A 110 -7.35 3.35 12.02
N GLY A 111 -6.92 2.10 12.24
CA GLY A 111 -6.92 1.06 11.21
C GLY A 111 -8.31 0.82 10.62
N LEU A 112 -9.34 0.71 11.46
CA LEU A 112 -10.73 0.53 11.04
C LEU A 112 -11.26 1.71 10.21
N ILE A 113 -10.98 2.95 10.64
CA ILE A 113 -11.40 4.15 9.89
C ILE A 113 -10.72 4.20 8.53
N LEU A 114 -9.40 3.93 8.49
CA LEU A 114 -8.63 3.91 7.25
C LEU A 114 -9.17 2.85 6.27
N THR A 115 -9.52 1.65 6.75
CA THR A 115 -10.10 0.62 5.90
C THR A 115 -11.45 1.04 5.30
N GLN A 116 -12.31 1.69 6.08
CA GLN A 116 -13.62 2.15 5.60
C GLN A 116 -13.47 3.21 4.50
N THR A 117 -12.54 4.17 4.65
CA THR A 117 -12.33 5.22 3.64
C THR A 117 -11.81 4.68 2.31
N ARG A 118 -11.00 3.62 2.34
CA ARG A 118 -10.49 2.96 1.13
C ARG A 118 -11.61 2.27 0.35
N GLU A 119 -12.47 1.52 1.03
CA GLU A 119 -13.61 0.83 0.39
C GLU A 119 -14.60 1.82 -0.23
N VAL A 120 -14.87 2.94 0.44
CA VAL A 120 -15.71 4.02 -0.12
C VAL A 120 -15.04 4.64 -1.35
N THR A 121 -13.74 4.88 -1.34
CA THR A 121 -13.04 5.47 -2.50
C THR A 121 -13.07 4.54 -3.73
N GLU A 122 -12.78 3.25 -3.54
CA GLU A 122 -12.79 2.27 -4.63
C GLU A 122 -14.21 2.05 -5.20
N SER A 123 -15.23 2.04 -4.36
CA SER A 123 -16.63 1.91 -4.80
C SER A 123 -17.15 3.13 -5.55
N GLN A 124 -16.78 4.35 -5.12
CA GLN A 124 -17.16 5.60 -5.79
C GLN A 124 -16.48 5.79 -7.16
N VAL A 125 -15.21 5.39 -7.28
CA VAL A 125 -14.50 5.43 -8.57
C VAL A 125 -15.13 4.43 -9.55
N ASN A 126 -15.44 3.22 -9.10
CA ASN A 126 -16.05 2.21 -9.96
C ASN A 126 -17.45 2.62 -10.43
N SER A 127 -18.28 3.20 -9.56
CA SER A 127 -19.60 3.71 -9.96
C SER A 127 -19.52 4.86 -10.97
N SER A 128 -18.53 5.74 -10.82
CA SER A 128 -18.29 6.85 -11.77
C SER A 128 -17.85 6.33 -13.14
N LEU A 129 -17.02 5.28 -13.19
CA LEU A 129 -16.61 4.64 -14.44
C LEU A 129 -17.78 3.94 -15.14
N GLU A 130 -18.63 3.24 -14.39
CA GLU A 130 -19.85 2.64 -14.93
C GLU A 130 -20.77 3.71 -15.53
N GLN A 131 -20.95 4.85 -14.85
CA GLN A 131 -21.73 5.97 -15.37
C GLN A 131 -21.14 6.55 -16.66
N LEU A 132 -19.82 6.70 -16.76
CA LEU A 132 -19.15 7.18 -17.97
C LEU A 132 -19.23 6.17 -19.11
N MET A 133 -19.14 4.87 -18.82
CA MET A 133 -19.35 3.81 -19.81
C MET A 133 -20.79 3.84 -20.34
N MET A 134 -21.78 3.98 -19.46
CA MET A 134 -23.19 4.10 -19.84
C MET A 134 -23.47 5.38 -20.65
N PHE A 135 -22.85 6.51 -20.29
CA PHE A 135 -22.98 7.75 -21.05
C PHE A 135 -22.37 7.64 -22.45
N ASN A 136 -21.16 7.08 -22.56
CA ASN A 136 -20.51 6.87 -23.85
C ASN A 136 -21.31 5.89 -24.71
N LEU A 137 -21.81 4.79 -24.15
CA LEU A 137 -22.65 3.84 -24.85
C LEU A 137 -23.94 4.48 -25.36
N ASN A 138 -24.63 5.26 -24.51
CA ASN A 138 -25.85 5.96 -24.91
C ASN A 138 -25.59 6.96 -26.05
N ARG A 139 -24.45 7.67 -26.03
CA ARG A 139 -24.03 8.51 -27.17
C ARG A 139 -23.82 7.72 -28.45
N HIS A 140 -23.27 6.50 -28.39
CA HIS A 140 -23.08 5.66 -29.57
C HIS A 140 -24.41 5.14 -30.13
N LEU A 141 -25.34 4.73 -29.25
CA LEU A 141 -26.68 4.31 -29.64
C LEU A 141 -27.46 5.44 -30.32
N LEU A 142 -27.42 6.65 -29.74
CA LEU A 142 -28.03 7.85 -30.35
C LEU A 142 -27.46 8.16 -31.73
N LYS A 143 -26.13 8.01 -31.92
CA LYS A 143 -25.51 8.21 -33.24
C LYS A 143 -25.99 7.16 -34.25
N ALA A 144 -26.04 5.89 -33.86
CA ALA A 144 -26.53 4.81 -34.71
C ALA A 144 -28.02 5.00 -35.07
N GLU A 145 -28.85 5.45 -34.13
CA GLU A 145 -30.26 5.74 -34.36
C GLU A 145 -30.47 6.94 -35.28
N MET A 146 -29.64 7.98 -35.16
CA MET A 146 -29.64 9.12 -36.08
C MET A 146 -29.23 8.69 -37.49
N GLU A 147 -28.23 7.82 -37.61
CA GLU A 147 -27.76 7.27 -38.88
C GLU A 147 -28.84 6.39 -39.55
N GLN A 148 -29.51 5.54 -38.77
CA GLN A 148 -30.62 4.71 -39.24
C GLN A 148 -31.85 5.53 -39.67
N ASN A 149 -32.18 6.60 -38.94
CA ASN A 149 -33.26 7.53 -39.31
C ASN A 149 -32.93 8.33 -40.58
N ASN A 150 -31.65 8.66 -40.80
CA ASN A 150 -31.21 9.32 -42.02
C ASN A 150 -31.36 8.40 -43.25
N ILE A 151 -30.94 7.14 -43.13
CA ILE A 151 -31.11 6.12 -44.20
C ILE A 151 -32.59 5.89 -44.51
N THR A 152 -33.45 5.88 -43.49
CA THR A 152 -34.91 5.70 -43.66
C THR A 152 -35.53 6.89 -44.41
N ARG A 153 -35.07 8.12 -44.16
CA ARG A 153 -35.52 9.33 -44.86
C ARG A 153 -35.06 9.37 -46.32
N GLU A 154 -33.84 8.91 -46.61
CA GLU A 154 -33.34 8.76 -47.99
C GLU A 154 -34.09 7.65 -48.76
N THR A 155 -34.51 6.58 -48.08
CA THR A 155 -35.31 5.50 -48.66
C THR A 155 -36.77 5.92 -48.94
N ALA A 156 -37.32 6.86 -48.16
CA ALA A 156 -38.66 7.41 -48.36
C ALA A 156 -38.77 8.42 -49.52
N ALA A 157 -37.64 8.90 -50.06
CA ALA A 157 -37.58 9.84 -51.19
C ALA A 157 -37.39 9.18 -52.56
N ALA A 158 -37.32 7.85 -52.65
CA ALA A 158 -37.16 7.09 -53.89
C ALA A 158 -38.38 6.19 -54.18
N PRO A 159 -38.83 6.06 -55.45
CA PRO A 159 -39.98 5.20 -55.79
C PRO A 159 -39.65 3.71 -55.57
N PRO A 160 -40.65 2.85 -55.28
CA PRO A 160 -40.43 1.55 -54.67
C PRO A 160 -39.75 0.58 -55.64
N ALA A 161 -38.50 0.22 -55.35
CA ALA A 161 -37.77 -0.84 -56.03
C ALA A 161 -37.38 -1.96 -55.07
N ARG A 162 -38.11 -3.07 -55.22
CA ARG A 162 -37.70 -4.49 -55.14
C ARG A 162 -36.71 -4.88 -54.03
N ALA A 163 -37.22 -5.63 -53.05
CA ALA A 163 -36.44 -6.39 -52.08
C ALA A 163 -35.40 -7.30 -52.77
N ASP A 164 -34.13 -7.12 -52.44
CA ASP A 164 -33.09 -8.12 -52.66
C ASP A 164 -32.54 -8.55 -51.29
N SER A 165 -32.68 -9.85 -51.07
CA SER A 165 -32.37 -10.58 -49.84
C SER A 165 -30.97 -11.16 -50.01
N SER A 166 -29.95 -10.32 -49.90
CA SER A 166 -28.55 -10.78 -50.03
C SER A 166 -27.80 -10.59 -48.71
N GLN A 167 -27.90 -11.65 -47.91
CA GLN A 167 -26.87 -12.21 -47.03
C GLN A 167 -25.59 -11.38 -46.85
N LYS A 168 -25.34 -10.96 -45.60
CA LYS A 168 -23.96 -10.91 -45.08
C LYS A 168 -23.92 -11.59 -43.71
N LEU A 169 -23.82 -12.91 -43.79
CA LEU A 169 -23.50 -13.80 -42.69
C LEU A 169 -22.04 -13.58 -42.31
N ILE A 170 -21.75 -12.56 -41.50
CA ILE A 170 -20.45 -12.47 -40.81
C ILE A 170 -20.62 -13.21 -39.49
N LEU A 171 -20.29 -14.49 -39.57
CA LEU A 171 -19.97 -15.37 -38.47
C LEU A 171 -18.77 -14.80 -37.70
N VAL A 172 -19.01 -13.88 -36.75
CA VAL A 172 -17.98 -13.49 -35.78
C VAL A 172 -18.08 -14.46 -34.60
N HIS A 173 -17.22 -15.47 -34.65
CA HIS A 173 -16.89 -16.38 -33.57
C HIS A 173 -16.90 -15.70 -32.19
N GLY A 174 -17.74 -16.19 -31.28
CA GLY A 174 -17.29 -16.42 -29.90
C GLY A 174 -16.31 -17.59 -29.91
N PRO A 175 -15.34 -17.66 -28.97
CA PRO A 175 -15.72 -17.84 -27.58
C PRO A 175 -14.85 -17.06 -26.57
N GLY A 176 -15.40 -16.90 -25.36
CA GLY A 176 -14.65 -16.43 -24.21
C GLY A 176 -13.37 -17.24 -24.00
N LEU A 177 -12.25 -16.53 -23.92
CA LEU A 177 -10.98 -17.07 -23.43
C LEU A 177 -10.97 -16.93 -21.90
N PRO A 178 -10.78 -18.02 -21.14
CA PRO A 178 -10.74 -17.97 -19.69
C PRO A 178 -9.50 -17.19 -19.18
N PHE A 179 -9.69 -16.47 -18.08
CA PHE A 179 -8.72 -15.65 -17.33
C PHE A 179 -7.32 -16.29 -17.13
N PHE A 180 -7.19 -17.62 -17.21
CA PHE A 180 -5.96 -18.36 -16.94
C PHE A 180 -4.89 -18.28 -18.04
N THR A 181 -5.23 -17.88 -19.28
CA THR A 181 -4.17 -17.63 -20.31
C THR A 181 -3.46 -16.28 -20.12
N ARG A 182 -4.03 -15.36 -19.34
CA ARG A 182 -3.44 -14.02 -19.06
C ARG A 182 -2.29 -14.06 -18.03
N LEU A 183 -2.13 -15.16 -17.29
CA LEU A 183 -1.06 -15.34 -16.30
C LEU A 183 0.24 -15.90 -16.90
N ALA A 184 0.17 -16.59 -18.05
CA ALA A 184 1.35 -17.16 -18.71
C ALA A 184 2.24 -16.08 -19.38
N ASP A 185 1.69 -14.90 -19.68
CA ASP A 185 2.41 -13.80 -20.33
C ASP A 185 3.03 -12.78 -19.35
N PHE A 186 2.78 -12.94 -18.05
CA PHE A 186 3.29 -12.03 -17.01
C PHE A 186 4.83 -11.88 -16.95
N PRO A 187 5.65 -12.91 -17.23
CA PRO A 187 7.11 -12.74 -17.23
C PRO A 187 7.64 -12.00 -18.47
N ARG A 188 6.89 -11.94 -19.59
CA ARG A 188 7.30 -11.20 -20.80
C ARG A 188 7.04 -9.70 -20.69
N ARG A 189 5.94 -9.31 -20.05
CA ARG A 189 5.50 -7.90 -19.96
C ARG A 189 6.45 -7.06 -19.10
N TRP A 190 6.99 -7.64 -18.03
CA TRP A 190 7.97 -6.96 -17.17
C TRP A 190 9.31 -6.71 -17.88
N ARG A 191 9.68 -7.59 -18.82
CA ARG A 191 10.90 -7.44 -19.63
C ARG A 191 10.78 -6.29 -20.65
N TYR A 192 9.59 -6.13 -21.27
CA TYR A 192 9.30 -5.03 -22.19
C TYR A 192 9.33 -3.67 -21.49
N GLU A 193 8.76 -3.55 -20.30
CA GLU A 193 8.77 -2.30 -19.53
C GLU A 193 10.19 -1.90 -19.09
N ARG A 194 11.05 -2.87 -18.78
CA ARG A 194 12.45 -2.61 -18.43
C ARG A 194 13.25 -2.10 -19.63
N MET A 195 13.12 -2.77 -20.79
CA MET A 195 13.77 -2.35 -22.04
C MET A 195 13.28 -0.98 -22.52
N LYS A 196 11.99 -0.67 -22.36
CA LYS A 196 11.42 0.64 -22.72
C LYS A 196 12.03 1.76 -21.87
N LYS A 197 12.27 1.53 -20.57
CA LYS A 197 12.92 2.51 -19.69
C LYS A 197 14.41 2.70 -20.03
N GLU A 198 15.13 1.63 -20.37
CA GLU A 198 16.51 1.71 -20.83
C GLU A 198 16.63 2.51 -22.13
N TYR A 199 15.81 2.20 -23.13
CA TYR A 199 15.83 2.89 -24.43
C TYR A 199 15.48 4.38 -24.34
N LEU A 200 14.50 4.74 -23.49
CA LEU A 200 14.12 6.14 -23.25
C LEU A 200 15.20 6.91 -22.48
N SER A 201 15.95 6.24 -21.60
CA SER A 201 17.06 6.87 -20.87
C SER A 201 18.30 7.13 -21.74
N GLU A 202 18.54 6.29 -22.75
CA GLU A 202 19.62 6.47 -23.73
C GLU A 202 19.36 7.60 -24.71
N HIS A 203 18.09 7.85 -25.08
CA HIS A 203 17.71 8.87 -26.07
C HIS A 203 17.34 10.24 -25.47
N GLN A 204 17.38 10.41 -24.14
CA GLN A 204 17.14 11.70 -23.49
C GLN A 204 18.43 12.52 -23.21
N ASN A 205 19.61 11.95 -23.44
CA ASN A 205 20.91 12.59 -23.15
C ASN A 205 21.80 12.82 -24.40
N THR A 206 21.23 12.76 -25.61
CA THR A 206 21.84 13.23 -26.87
C THR A 206 20.95 14.29 -27.49
#